data_AF-A0A1Y4RBI6-F1
#
_entry.id   AF-A0A1Y4RBI6-F1
#
_cell.length_a   1.000
_cell.length_b   1.000
_cell.length_c   1.000
_cell.angle_alpha   90.00
_cell.angle_beta   90.00
_cell.angle_gamma   90.00
#
_symmetry.space_group_name_H-M   'P 1'
#
loop_
_entity.id
_entity.type
_entity.pdbx_description
1 polymer ?
#
loop_
_entity_poly.entity_id
_entity_poly.type
_entity_poly.pdbx_seq_one_letter_code
_entity_poly.pdbx_strand_id
1 'polypeptide(L)'
;MIRITDIDYEKEELCFDYKDKSFQVPSDYFPIEGKKILLYNEVTSTLKNRKIQDIFDRQNPVLGQCYQNTQNLYNDLISNGISRHHLKIVSGWLTTHLELFVHHCCLIYKDKYILDLTARLDLDEKRLIGKKPEEMETIIKDTLKKMEHMSNSKKAVFGKMKNYDFFIGGVVNSCDEAQRIYKDLLKKYPDHITYANVKEKGNPFWKK
;
A
#
# COMPACT_ATOMS: atom_id res chain seq x y z
N MET A 1 -4.45 -13.64 13.37
CA MET A 1 -5.16 -12.48 12.80
C MET A 1 -4.54 -11.24 13.40
N ILE A 2 -4.29 -10.20 12.61
CA ILE A 2 -3.87 -8.89 13.14
C ILE A 2 -5.14 -8.20 13.67
N ARG A 3 -5.06 -7.61 14.86
CA ARG A 3 -6.14 -6.79 15.42
C ARG A 3 -5.57 -5.42 15.75
N ILE A 4 -6.00 -4.38 15.04
CA ILE A 4 -5.69 -3.01 15.44
C ILE A 4 -6.42 -2.74 16.76
N THR A 5 -5.66 -2.31 17.76
CA THR A 5 -6.14 -2.06 19.12
C THR A 5 -6.32 -0.58 19.38
N ASP A 6 -5.52 0.27 18.75
CA ASP A 6 -5.60 1.72 18.90
C ASP A 6 -5.01 2.44 17.68
N ILE A 7 -5.54 3.63 17.38
CA ILE A 7 -5.00 4.55 16.38
C ILE A 7 -4.99 5.95 16.99
N ASP A 8 -3.79 6.47 17.25
CA ASP A 8 -3.60 7.85 17.69
C ASP A 8 -3.42 8.72 16.44
N TYR A 9 -4.50 9.37 16.00
CA TYR A 9 -4.51 10.24 14.83
C TYR A 9 -3.69 11.52 15.02
N GLU A 10 -3.50 11.99 16.26
CA GLU A 10 -2.74 13.21 16.54
C GLU A 10 -1.24 12.94 16.50
N LYS A 11 -0.82 11.79 17.04
CA LYS A 11 0.59 11.37 17.03
C LYS A 11 0.98 10.59 15.79
N GLU A 12 0.03 10.24 14.94
CA GLU A 12 0.23 9.37 13.77
C GLU A 12 0.89 8.06 14.20
N GLU A 13 0.23 7.36 15.11
CA GLU A 13 0.68 6.08 15.67
C GLU A 13 -0.43 5.04 15.61
N LEU A 14 -0.05 3.77 15.53
CA LEU A 14 -0.97 2.65 15.50
C LEU A 14 -0.46 1.52 16.38
N CYS A 15 -1.35 0.95 17.17
CA CYS A 15 -1.10 -0.24 17.97
C CYS A 15 -1.91 -1.43 17.42
N PHE A 16 -1.31 -2.61 17.43
CA PHE A 16 -2.01 -3.83 17.01
C PHE A 16 -1.48 -5.08 17.71
N ASP A 17 -2.32 -6.10 17.79
CA ASP A 17 -1.96 -7.41 18.32
C ASP A 17 -1.78 -8.44 17.20
N TYR A 18 -0.78 -9.32 17.34
CA TYR A 18 -0.56 -10.49 16.50
C TYR A 18 0.07 -11.63 17.30
N LYS A 19 -0.57 -12.81 17.32
CA LYS A 19 -0.14 -14.02 18.06
C LYS A 19 0.24 -13.69 19.52
N ASP A 20 -0.70 -13.08 20.25
CA ASP A 20 -0.59 -12.70 21.66
C ASP A 20 0.54 -11.71 22.01
N LYS A 21 1.04 -10.99 21.00
CA LYS A 21 2.00 -9.89 21.15
C LYS A 21 1.42 -8.60 20.63
N SER A 22 1.64 -7.52 21.37
CA SER A 22 1.29 -6.16 20.95
C SER A 22 2.48 -5.48 20.28
N PHE A 23 2.19 -4.71 19.24
CA PHE A 23 3.15 -3.97 18.44
C PHE A 23 2.69 -2.53 18.28
N GLN A 24 3.64 -1.62 18.13
CA GLN A 24 3.41 -0.21 17.85
C GLN A 24 4.11 0.19 16.55
N VAL A 25 3.46 1.07 15.79
CA VAL A 25 3.97 1.70 14.58
C VAL A 25 3.90 3.23 14.76
N PRO A 26 5.00 3.97 14.65
CA PRO A 26 6.36 3.49 14.40
C PRO A 26 7.00 2.82 15.63
N SER A 27 7.99 1.97 15.38
CA SER A 27 8.91 1.44 16.39
C SER A 27 10.20 0.97 15.75
N ASP A 28 11.18 0.54 16.54
CA ASP A 28 12.40 -0.12 16.02
C ASP A 28 12.10 -1.35 15.15
N TYR A 29 10.98 -2.04 15.45
CA TYR A 29 10.52 -3.21 14.71
C TYR A 29 9.63 -2.82 13.52
N PHE A 30 8.91 -1.69 13.61
CA PHE A 30 8.14 -1.08 12.53
C PHE A 30 8.65 0.32 12.18
N PRO A 31 9.85 0.46 11.60
CA PRO A 31 10.48 1.74 11.37
C PRO A 31 9.67 2.59 10.40
N ILE A 32 9.65 3.90 10.67
CA ILE A 32 9.20 4.95 9.76
C ILE A 32 10.26 6.05 9.80
N GLU A 33 10.74 6.44 8.63
CA GLU A 33 11.75 7.48 8.47
C GLU A 33 11.11 8.78 7.95
N GLY A 34 11.64 9.93 8.38
CA GLY A 34 11.16 11.23 7.95
C GLY A 34 9.87 11.71 8.63
N LYS A 35 9.23 12.71 8.03
CA LYS A 35 7.98 13.27 8.57
C LYS A 35 6.86 12.25 8.41
N LYS A 36 6.29 11.84 9.55
CA LYS A 36 5.15 10.92 9.63
C LYS A 36 3.93 11.45 8.87
N ILE A 37 3.19 10.51 8.30
CA ILE A 37 1.93 10.68 7.59
C ILE A 37 1.07 9.45 7.85
N LEU A 38 -0.16 9.70 8.34
CA LEU A 38 -1.23 8.71 8.39
C LEU A 38 -2.24 8.95 7.26
N LEU A 39 -2.46 7.94 6.41
CA LEU A 39 -3.41 7.98 5.29
C LEU A 39 -4.52 6.94 5.47
N TYR A 40 -5.75 7.39 5.34
CA TYR A 40 -6.97 6.59 5.37
C TYR A 40 -8.07 7.27 4.54
N ASN A 41 -9.23 6.62 4.41
CA ASN A 41 -10.29 7.10 3.52
C ASN A 41 -10.76 8.53 3.80
N GLU A 42 -10.87 8.93 5.08
CA GLU A 42 -11.44 10.23 5.46
C GLU A 42 -10.48 11.40 5.25
N VAL A 43 -9.17 11.17 5.33
CA VAL A 43 -8.13 12.20 5.10
C VAL A 43 -7.71 12.33 3.64
N THR A 44 -7.96 11.30 2.83
CA THR A 44 -7.65 11.32 1.39
C THR A 44 -8.85 11.77 0.57
N SER A 45 -8.59 12.34 -0.61
CA SER A 45 -9.62 12.97 -1.45
C SER A 45 -9.74 12.34 -2.82
N THR A 46 -10.93 12.33 -3.43
CA THR A 46 -11.09 11.93 -4.83
C THR A 46 -10.35 12.90 -5.75
N LEU A 47 -9.42 12.39 -6.57
CA LEU A 47 -8.68 13.18 -7.54
C LEU A 47 -9.45 13.27 -8.86
N LYS A 48 -9.78 14.50 -9.28
CA LYS A 48 -10.35 14.78 -10.61
C LYS A 48 -9.31 15.54 -11.44
N ASN A 49 -8.35 14.81 -12.01
CA ASN A 49 -7.33 15.39 -12.88
C ASN A 49 -7.04 14.43 -14.04
N ARG A 50 -7.57 14.76 -15.23
CA ARG A 50 -7.46 13.92 -16.42
C ARG A 50 -6.01 13.65 -16.83
N LYS A 51 -5.15 14.67 -16.76
CA LYS A 51 -3.73 14.51 -17.11
C LYS A 51 -3.03 13.50 -16.22
N ILE A 52 -3.20 13.61 -14.90
CA ILE A 52 -2.62 12.67 -13.93
C ILE A 52 -3.25 11.28 -14.11
N GLN A 53 -4.56 11.22 -14.37
CA GLN A 53 -5.26 9.97 -14.63
C GLN A 53 -4.72 9.25 -15.87
N ASP A 54 -4.55 9.93 -17.00
CA ASP A 54 -4.03 9.35 -18.23
C ASP A 54 -2.59 8.83 -18.04
N ILE A 55 -1.76 9.54 -17.27
CA ILE A 55 -0.40 9.10 -16.90
C ILE A 55 -0.46 7.86 -16.02
N PHE A 56 -1.37 7.82 -15.05
CA PHE A 56 -1.55 6.70 -14.13
C PHE A 56 -2.09 5.45 -14.86
N ASP A 57 -3.03 5.62 -15.78
CA ASP A 57 -3.70 4.56 -16.52
C ASP A 57 -2.78 3.85 -17.54
N ARG A 58 -1.76 4.53 -18.07
CA ARG A 58 -0.78 3.92 -18.99
C ARG A 58 0.35 3.16 -18.30
N GLN A 59 0.44 3.20 -16.96
CA GLN A 59 1.48 2.47 -16.24
C GLN A 59 1.25 0.96 -16.36
N ASN A 60 2.34 0.20 -16.40
CA ASN A 60 2.33 -1.26 -16.41
C ASN A 60 2.98 -1.79 -15.12
N PRO A 61 2.30 -1.73 -13.96
CA PRO A 61 2.89 -2.11 -12.69
C PRO A 61 3.18 -3.61 -12.62
N VAL A 62 4.32 -3.96 -12.03
CA VAL A 62 4.70 -5.35 -11.76
C VAL A 62 4.41 -5.70 -10.29
N LEU A 63 3.71 -6.81 -10.06
CA LEU A 63 3.40 -7.28 -8.70
C LEU A 63 4.69 -7.50 -7.89
N GLY A 64 4.70 -7.08 -6.62
CA GLY A 64 5.86 -7.21 -5.74
C GLY A 64 6.96 -6.16 -5.96
N GLN A 65 6.83 -5.29 -6.95
CA GLN A 65 7.81 -4.23 -7.26
C GLN A 65 7.30 -2.82 -6.90
N CYS A 66 6.66 -2.65 -5.74
CA CYS A 66 6.03 -1.38 -5.35
C CYS A 66 6.99 -0.17 -5.40
N TYR A 67 8.23 -0.31 -4.92
CA TYR A 67 9.25 0.75 -5.01
C TYR A 67 9.52 1.16 -6.47
N GLN A 68 9.72 0.20 -7.37
CA GLN A 68 9.99 0.47 -8.77
C GLN A 68 8.77 1.07 -9.49
N ASN A 69 7.58 0.52 -9.23
CA ASN A 69 6.33 1.04 -9.79
C ASN A 69 6.10 2.51 -9.38
N THR A 70 6.32 2.82 -8.10
CA THR A 70 6.20 4.17 -7.55
C THR A 70 7.25 5.11 -8.16
N GLN A 71 8.49 4.65 -8.33
CA GLN A 71 9.56 5.42 -8.98
C GLN A 71 9.24 5.72 -10.45
N ASN A 72 8.72 4.73 -11.19
CA ASN A 72 8.33 4.89 -12.59
C ASN A 72 7.21 5.93 -12.73
N LEU A 73 6.17 5.83 -11.91
CA LEU A 73 5.07 6.79 -11.89
C LEU A 73 5.56 8.20 -11.54
N TYR A 74 6.43 8.33 -10.53
CA TYR A 74 7.00 9.62 -10.12
C TYR A 74 7.75 10.29 -11.27
N ASN A 75 8.63 9.55 -11.93
CA ASN A 75 9.42 10.04 -13.05
C ASN A 75 8.52 10.43 -14.25
N ASP A 76 7.49 9.64 -14.54
CA ASP A 76 6.58 9.92 -15.65
C ASP A 76 5.72 11.17 -15.37
N LEU A 77 5.22 11.34 -14.14
CA LEU A 77 4.51 12.56 -13.72
C LEU A 77 5.38 13.81 -13.91
N ILE A 78 6.64 13.77 -13.46
CA ILE A 78 7.58 14.89 -13.63
C ILE A 78 7.87 15.18 -15.09
N SER A 79 8.13 14.14 -15.88
CA SER A 79 8.41 14.26 -17.32
C SER A 79 7.23 14.85 -18.09
N ASN A 80 6.03 14.69 -17.56
CA ASN A 80 4.81 15.27 -18.11
C ASN A 80 4.47 16.63 -17.46
N GLY A 81 5.40 17.28 -16.77
CA GLY A 81 5.24 18.64 -16.24
C GLY A 81 4.43 18.75 -14.94
N ILE A 82 4.28 17.65 -14.19
CA ILE A 82 3.80 17.74 -12.80
C ILE A 82 4.97 18.18 -11.92
N SER A 83 4.82 19.32 -11.23
CA SER A 83 5.87 19.85 -10.37
C SER A 83 6.24 18.86 -9.26
N ARG A 84 7.55 18.62 -9.10
CA ARG A 84 8.12 17.80 -8.01
C ARG A 84 7.71 18.28 -6.62
N HIS A 85 7.47 19.58 -6.44
CA HIS A 85 7.05 20.14 -5.15
C HIS A 85 5.64 19.72 -4.75
N HIS A 86 4.83 19.23 -5.69
CA HIS A 86 3.51 18.67 -5.41
C HIS A 86 3.54 17.17 -5.16
N LEU A 87 4.69 16.50 -5.31
CA LEU A 87 4.81 15.05 -5.22
C LEU A 87 5.69 14.70 -4.02
N LYS A 88 5.20 13.78 -3.19
CA LYS A 88 5.96 13.20 -2.08
C LYS A 88 6.01 11.70 -2.26
N ILE A 89 7.22 11.13 -2.17
CA ILE A 89 7.40 9.68 -2.05
C ILE A 89 7.25 9.37 -0.57
N VAL A 90 6.39 8.41 -0.26
CA VAL A 90 6.12 8.01 1.12
C VAL A 90 6.32 6.51 1.25
N SER A 91 7.05 6.11 2.30
CA SER A 91 7.29 4.70 2.60
C SER A 91 6.96 4.38 4.05
N GLY A 92 6.46 3.17 4.28
CA GLY A 92 6.07 2.71 5.60
C GLY A 92 5.17 1.50 5.49
N TRP A 93 4.13 1.47 6.31
CA TRP A 93 3.34 0.29 6.60
C TRP A 93 1.93 0.45 6.09
N LEU A 94 1.59 -0.37 5.10
CA LEU A 94 0.24 -0.52 4.60
C LEU A 94 -0.43 -1.68 5.33
N THR A 95 -1.67 -1.48 5.74
CA THR A 95 -2.58 -2.56 6.13
C THR A 95 -3.82 -2.54 5.26
N THR A 96 -4.17 -3.72 4.73
CA THR A 96 -5.36 -3.92 3.90
C THR A 96 -6.35 -4.77 4.69
N HIS A 97 -7.60 -4.32 4.78
CA HIS A 97 -8.65 -4.92 5.62
C HIS A 97 -8.22 -5.20 7.07
N LEU A 98 -7.23 -4.46 7.59
CA LEU A 98 -6.66 -4.63 8.94
C LEU A 98 -5.99 -5.99 9.19
N GLU A 99 -5.70 -6.78 8.15
CA GLU A 99 -5.26 -8.18 8.33
C GLU A 99 -3.75 -8.40 8.18
N LEU A 100 -3.07 -7.57 7.38
CA LEU A 100 -1.66 -7.77 7.04
C LEU A 100 -0.93 -6.43 6.94
N PHE A 101 0.15 -6.27 7.70
CA PHE A 101 1.12 -5.21 7.48
C PHE A 101 2.11 -5.59 6.38
N VAL A 102 2.22 -4.73 5.38
CA VAL A 102 3.21 -4.84 4.29
C VAL A 102 3.99 -3.55 4.24
N HIS A 103 5.32 -3.65 4.19
CA HIS A 103 6.13 -2.47 3.94
C HIS A 103 5.95 -2.04 2.48
N HIS A 104 5.54 -0.80 2.27
CA HIS A 104 5.04 -0.32 1.01
C HIS A 104 5.57 1.08 0.68
N CYS A 105 5.46 1.45 -0.58
CA CYS A 105 5.88 2.75 -1.09
C CYS A 105 4.83 3.28 -2.07
N CYS A 106 4.40 4.52 -1.88
CA CYS A 106 3.40 5.18 -2.70
C CYS A 106 3.74 6.66 -2.94
N LEU A 107 2.95 7.34 -3.78
CA LEU A 107 3.04 8.78 -3.98
C LEU A 107 1.87 9.50 -3.32
N ILE A 108 2.15 10.67 -2.76
CA ILE A 108 1.14 11.67 -2.39
C ILE A 108 1.27 12.87 -3.31
N TYR A 109 0.16 13.27 -3.91
CA TYR A 109 0.02 14.50 -4.67
C TYR A 109 -0.73 15.57 -3.84
N LYS A 110 -0.13 16.76 -3.74
CA LYS A 110 -0.68 17.93 -2.99
C LYS A 110 -1.20 17.57 -1.59
N ASP A 111 -0.46 16.73 -0.87
CA ASP A 111 -0.71 16.36 0.53
C ASP A 111 -2.04 15.66 0.83
N LYS A 112 -2.82 15.30 -0.18
CA LYS A 112 -4.17 14.72 0.04
C LYS A 112 -4.61 13.66 -0.96
N TYR A 113 -3.87 13.50 -2.06
CA TYR A 113 -4.21 12.55 -3.11
C TYR A 113 -3.19 11.42 -3.12
N ILE A 114 -3.60 10.22 -2.75
CA ILE A 114 -2.74 9.04 -2.85
C ILE A 114 -2.73 8.53 -4.30
N LEU A 115 -1.55 8.20 -4.82
CA LEU A 115 -1.36 7.52 -6.09
C LEU A 115 -0.55 6.25 -5.83
N ASP A 116 -1.23 5.11 -5.86
CA ASP A 116 -0.63 3.80 -5.62
C ASP A 116 -1.16 2.80 -6.65
N LEU A 117 -0.23 2.27 -7.45
CA LEU A 117 -0.50 1.34 -8.56
C LEU A 117 -0.83 -0.08 -8.08
N THR A 118 -0.84 -0.33 -6.78
CA THR A 118 -1.27 -1.61 -6.23
C THR A 118 -2.76 -1.80 -6.52
N ALA A 119 -3.06 -2.80 -7.34
CA ALA A 119 -4.43 -3.19 -7.60
C ALA A 119 -5.10 -3.61 -6.29
N ARG A 120 -6.25 -3.02 -5.98
CA ARG A 120 -7.07 -3.37 -4.82
C ARG A 120 -8.34 -4.02 -5.33
N LEU A 121 -8.50 -5.29 -4.96
CA LEU A 121 -9.75 -5.99 -5.12
C LEU A 121 -10.78 -5.30 -4.22
N ASP A 122 -11.61 -4.45 -4.81
CA ASP A 122 -12.80 -3.91 -4.15
C ASP A 122 -13.87 -5.00 -4.17
N LEU A 123 -13.62 -6.06 -3.41
CA LEU A 123 -14.60 -7.10 -3.18
C LEU A 123 -15.61 -6.48 -2.23
N ASP A 124 -16.78 -6.14 -2.75
CA ASP A 124 -17.93 -5.78 -1.92
C ASP A 124 -18.12 -6.92 -0.91
N GLU A 125 -17.75 -6.68 0.35
CA GLU A 125 -17.74 -7.69 1.41
C GLU A 125 -19.12 -8.33 1.55
N LYS A 126 -20.20 -7.59 1.22
CA LYS A 126 -21.57 -8.12 1.18
C LYS A 126 -21.74 -9.27 0.20
N ARG A 127 -20.93 -9.34 -0.86
CA ARG A 127 -20.95 -10.42 -1.85
C ARG A 127 -20.24 -11.68 -1.36
N LEU A 128 -19.39 -11.56 -0.33
CA LEU A 128 -18.64 -12.67 0.27
C LEU A 128 -19.30 -13.19 1.56
N ILE A 129 -20.05 -12.37 2.28
CA ILE A 129 -20.75 -12.77 3.50
C ILE A 129 -21.68 -13.97 3.23
N GLY A 130 -21.50 -15.04 4.02
CA GLY A 130 -22.33 -16.26 3.96
C GLY A 130 -21.99 -17.19 2.79
N LYS A 131 -20.93 -16.92 2.02
CA LYS A 131 -20.48 -17.76 0.91
C LYS A 131 -19.56 -18.89 1.36
N LYS A 132 -19.69 -20.05 0.70
CA LYS A 132 -18.75 -21.17 0.89
C LYS A 132 -17.40 -20.85 0.22
N PRO A 133 -16.29 -21.48 0.66
CA PRO A 133 -14.96 -21.27 0.09
C PRO A 133 -14.90 -21.35 -1.44
N GLU A 134 -15.59 -22.31 -2.04
CA GLU A 134 -15.59 -22.52 -3.49
C GLU A 134 -16.31 -21.37 -4.23
N GLU A 135 -17.41 -20.87 -3.66
CA GLU A 135 -18.13 -19.71 -4.20
C GLU A 135 -17.29 -18.43 -4.09
N MET A 136 -16.58 -18.26 -2.98
CA MET A 136 -15.67 -17.14 -2.79
C MET A 136 -14.53 -17.18 -3.82
N GLU A 137 -13.96 -18.36 -4.08
CA GLU A 137 -12.92 -18.54 -5.10
C GLU A 137 -13.41 -18.13 -6.49
N THR A 138 -14.62 -18.54 -6.88
CA THR A 138 -15.23 -18.11 -8.15
C THR A 138 -15.42 -16.60 -8.21
N ILE A 139 -15.96 -15.99 -7.15
CA ILE A 139 -16.17 -14.53 -7.08
C ILE A 139 -14.84 -13.78 -7.20
N ILE A 140 -13.78 -14.27 -6.55
CA ILE A 140 -12.45 -13.67 -6.62
C ILE A 140 -11.89 -13.79 -8.04
N LYS A 141 -11.94 -14.98 -8.67
CA LYS A 141 -11.47 -15.20 -10.04
C LYS A 141 -12.20 -14.30 -11.05
N ASP A 142 -13.51 -14.21 -10.95
CA ASP A 142 -14.31 -13.34 -11.84
C ASP A 142 -13.98 -11.86 -11.64
N THR A 143 -13.71 -11.45 -10.40
CA THR A 143 -13.32 -10.07 -10.09
C THR A 143 -11.94 -9.75 -10.65
N LEU A 144 -10.97 -10.67 -10.48
CA LEU A 144 -9.63 -10.55 -11.07
C LEU A 144 -9.70 -10.42 -12.59
N LYS A 145 -10.48 -11.28 -13.27
CA LYS A 145 -10.66 -11.22 -14.73
C LYS A 145 -11.28 -9.90 -15.19
N LYS A 146 -12.22 -9.33 -14.41
CA LYS A 146 -12.77 -7.99 -14.71
C LYS A 146 -11.71 -6.90 -14.56
N MET A 147 -10.86 -6.99 -13.54
CA MET A 147 -9.80 -6.02 -13.28
C MET A 147 -8.70 -6.03 -14.35
N GLU A 148 -8.46 -7.14 -15.04
CA GLU A 148 -7.50 -7.21 -16.15
C GLU A 148 -7.80 -6.18 -17.24
N HIS A 149 -9.08 -5.96 -17.53
CA HIS A 149 -9.54 -5.01 -18.56
C HIS A 149 -9.82 -3.60 -18.03
N MET A 150 -9.64 -3.36 -16.73
CA MET A 150 -9.85 -2.05 -16.12
C MET A 150 -8.58 -1.21 -16.19
N SER A 151 -8.77 0.10 -16.39
CA SER A 151 -7.71 1.09 -16.24
C SER A 151 -7.22 1.16 -14.79
N ASN A 152 -5.95 1.54 -14.58
CA ASN A 152 -5.36 1.56 -13.24
C ASN A 152 -6.13 2.45 -12.27
N SER A 153 -6.60 3.62 -12.71
CA SER A 153 -7.40 4.57 -11.92
C SER A 153 -8.72 3.98 -11.41
N LYS A 154 -9.22 2.91 -12.03
CA LYS A 154 -10.42 2.20 -11.58
C LYS A 154 -10.13 1.01 -10.67
N LYS A 155 -9.00 0.34 -10.84
CA LYS A 155 -8.65 -0.90 -10.13
C LYS A 155 -7.60 -0.75 -9.02
N ALA A 156 -6.86 0.35 -9.01
CA ALA A 156 -5.83 0.68 -8.04
C ALA A 156 -6.25 1.93 -7.22
N VAL A 157 -5.37 2.42 -6.36
CA VAL A 157 -5.67 3.53 -5.46
C VAL A 157 -5.31 4.85 -6.14
N PHE A 158 -6.34 5.55 -6.63
CA PHE A 158 -6.21 6.82 -7.35
C PHE A 158 -6.97 7.96 -6.65
N GLY A 159 -6.21 8.87 -6.04
CA GLY A 159 -6.69 9.99 -5.25
C GLY A 159 -7.10 9.60 -3.83
N LYS A 160 -8.02 8.64 -3.68
CA LYS A 160 -8.64 8.30 -2.39
C LYS A 160 -8.29 6.88 -1.96
N MET A 161 -7.88 6.72 -0.71
CA MET A 161 -7.66 5.42 -0.07
C MET A 161 -8.96 4.60 -0.03
N LYS A 162 -8.88 3.28 -0.18
CA LYS A 162 -10.03 2.39 -0.05
C LYS A 162 -10.49 2.31 1.41
N ASN A 163 -11.75 1.89 1.62
CA ASN A 163 -12.26 1.67 2.97
C ASN A 163 -11.48 0.54 3.64
N TYR A 164 -11.25 0.65 4.95
CA TYR A 164 -10.51 -0.33 5.76
C TYR A 164 -9.03 -0.53 5.37
N ASP A 165 -8.51 0.27 4.42
CA ASP A 165 -7.07 0.39 4.17
C ASP A 165 -6.52 1.54 5.03
N PHE A 166 -5.41 1.26 5.72
CA PHE A 166 -4.62 2.28 6.40
C PHE A 166 -3.19 2.23 5.89
N PHE A 167 -2.57 3.39 5.78
CA PHE A 167 -1.15 3.50 5.52
C PHE A 167 -0.55 4.47 6.52
N ILE A 168 0.48 4.05 7.22
CA ILE A 168 1.27 4.87 8.13
C ILE A 168 2.71 4.84 7.66
N GLY A 169 3.27 5.99 7.33
CA GLY A 169 4.62 6.06 6.77
C GLY A 169 5.22 7.42 6.92
N GLY A 170 6.35 7.63 6.24
CA GLY A 170 7.07 8.88 6.29
C GLY A 170 7.60 9.29 4.93
N VAL A 171 7.73 10.60 4.76
CA VAL A 171 8.22 11.19 3.50
C VAL A 171 9.70 10.90 3.36
N VAL A 172 10.08 10.27 2.24
CA VAL A 172 11.46 9.91 1.89
C VAL A 172 11.90 10.64 0.63
N ASN A 173 13.21 10.70 0.40
CA ASN A 173 13.78 11.42 -0.74
C ASN A 173 13.73 10.62 -2.04
N SER A 174 13.73 9.28 -1.96
CA SER A 174 13.69 8.39 -3.12
C SER A 174 13.07 7.02 -2.82
N CYS A 175 12.68 6.28 -3.87
CA CYS A 175 12.25 4.90 -3.72
C CYS A 175 13.42 3.95 -3.36
N ASP A 176 14.66 4.32 -3.68
CA ASP A 176 15.85 3.57 -3.27
C ASP A 176 16.08 3.69 -1.76
N GLU A 177 15.87 4.87 -1.19
CA GLU A 177 15.91 5.09 0.26
C GLU A 177 14.83 4.23 0.96
N ALA A 178 13.59 4.26 0.45
CA ALA A 178 12.50 3.41 0.92
C ALA A 178 12.87 1.92 0.91
N GLN A 179 13.47 1.45 -0.20
CA GLN A 179 13.88 0.06 -0.34
C GLN A 179 15.03 -0.30 0.61
N ARG A 180 15.98 0.61 0.82
CA ARG A 180 17.08 0.43 1.78
C ARG A 180 16.56 0.24 3.20
N ILE A 181 15.63 1.10 3.64
CA ILE A 181 15.00 1.00 4.98
C ILE A 181 14.42 -0.40 5.19
N TYR A 182 13.68 -0.90 4.21
CA TYR A 182 13.11 -2.25 4.29
C TYR A 182 14.16 -3.36 4.31
N LYS A 183 15.21 -3.26 3.48
CA LYS A 183 16.32 -4.22 3.46
C LYS A 183 17.07 -4.25 4.79
N ASP A 184 17.32 -3.08 5.38
CA ASP A 184 17.99 -2.95 6.68
C ASP A 184 17.15 -3.55 7.81
N LEU A 185 15.82 -3.33 7.77
CA LEU A 185 14.89 -3.99 8.69
C LEU A 185 14.98 -5.51 8.60
N LEU A 186 14.89 -6.08 7.39
CA LEU A 186 14.94 -7.54 7.21
C LEU A 186 16.29 -8.13 7.60
N LYS A 187 17.38 -7.35 7.49
CA LYS A 187 18.70 -7.76 7.99
C LYS A 187 18.75 -7.77 9.52
N LYS A 188 18.14 -6.77 10.18
CA LYS A 188 18.06 -6.67 11.65
C LYS A 188 17.10 -7.71 12.25
N TYR A 189 15.99 -8.00 11.57
CA TYR A 189 14.94 -8.92 11.99
C TYR A 189 14.58 -9.90 10.86
N PRO A 190 15.38 -10.98 10.65
CA PRO A 190 15.18 -11.92 9.53
C PRO A 190 13.88 -12.74 9.60
N ASP A 191 13.25 -12.79 10.79
CA ASP A 191 11.97 -13.46 11.04
C ASP A 191 10.85 -12.45 11.36
N HIS A 192 10.98 -11.23 10.82
CA HIS A 192 9.97 -10.19 10.98
C HIS A 192 8.57 -10.70 10.62
N ILE A 193 7.54 -10.32 11.38
CA ILE A 193 6.19 -10.90 11.27
C ILE A 193 5.54 -10.66 9.89
N THR A 194 5.95 -9.60 9.21
CA THR A 194 5.47 -9.26 7.85
C THR A 194 6.15 -10.08 6.76
N TYR A 195 7.25 -10.77 7.08
CA TYR A 195 8.02 -11.62 6.17
C TYR A 195 7.87 -13.12 6.49
N ALA A 196 7.64 -13.49 7.75
CA ALA A 196 7.46 -14.88 8.18
C ALA A 196 6.32 -15.60 7.41
N ASN A 197 5.25 -14.88 7.09
CA ASN A 197 4.13 -15.40 6.27
C ASN A 197 4.50 -15.66 4.79
N VAL A 198 5.63 -15.12 4.30
CA VAL A 198 6.13 -15.31 2.93
C VAL A 198 7.00 -16.58 2.82
N LYS A 199 7.66 -16.99 3.92
CA LYS A 199 8.46 -18.23 3.97
C LYS A 199 7.58 -19.48 4.07
N GLU A 200 6.51 -19.45 4.86
CA GLU A 200 5.64 -20.63 5.06
C GLU A 200 4.74 -20.93 3.86
N LYS A 201 4.36 -19.91 3.07
CA LYS A 201 3.61 -20.07 1.83
C LYS A 201 4.50 -19.73 0.66
N GLY A 202 5.33 -20.69 0.25
CA GLY A 202 6.31 -20.57 -0.84
C GLY A 202 5.86 -19.60 -1.93
N ASN A 203 6.34 -18.36 -1.83
CA ASN A 203 5.96 -17.31 -2.74
C ASN A 203 6.72 -17.53 -4.05
N PRO A 204 6.03 -17.87 -5.17
CA PRO A 204 6.70 -18.21 -6.43
C PRO A 204 7.45 -17.02 -7.06
N PHE A 205 7.25 -15.80 -6.55
CA PHE A 205 7.81 -14.56 -7.12
C PHE A 205 9.17 -14.15 -6.53
N TRP A 206 9.72 -14.91 -5.57
CA TRP A 206 11.04 -14.67 -4.97
C TRP A 206 11.95 -15.90 -5.04
N LYS A 207 11.80 -16.74 -6.06
CA LYS A 207 12.85 -17.72 -6.40
C LYS A 207 14.04 -16.96 -7.01
N LYS A 208 15.20 -17.14 -6.38
CA LYS A 208 16.51 -16.67 -6.84
C LYS A 208 16.79 -17.06 -8.29
#